data_AF-A0AA38ZV13-F1
#
_entry.id   AF-A0AA38ZV13-F1
#
_cell.length_a   1.000
_cell.length_b   1.000
_cell.length_c   1.000
_cell.angle_alpha   90.00
_cell.angle_beta   90.00
_cell.angle_gamma   90.00
#
_symmetry.space_group_name_H-M   'P 1'
#
loop_
_entity.id
_entity.type
_entity.pdbx_description
1 polymer ?
#
loop_
_entity_poly.entity_id
_entity_poly.type
_entity_poly.pdbx_seq_one_letter_code
_entity_poly.pdbx_strand_id
1 'polypeptide(L)'
;MSKRLLFFKNTTSNIYFIFLIAARKFIVLKPGQCFAAYEWCITTNCFDPMNREHQRIKGEVELGNGLPDIRSVGQCLEALKLAGFEVLWEKDVAADSPLPWYLPLDTTQFSVSNFPTTAFGRFITRNMVKALAFVGLAPEGNQRVQAFLEKVAEALVEGGREGIFTPMYFFVARKPPS
;
A
#
# COMPACT_ATOMS: atom_id res chain seq x y z
N MET A 1 26.38 -27.48 2.58
CA MET A 1 24.95 -27.19 2.83
C MET A 1 24.71 -25.71 2.57
N SER A 2 24.27 -25.35 1.36
CA SER A 2 23.93 -23.97 0.99
C SER A 2 22.42 -23.92 0.74
N LYS A 3 21.69 -23.23 1.62
CA LYS A 3 20.26 -23.00 1.45
C LYS A 3 20.08 -21.84 0.48
N ARG A 4 19.77 -22.16 -0.78
CA ARG A 4 19.34 -21.17 -1.78
C ARG A 4 18.02 -20.54 -1.32
N LEU A 5 18.04 -19.22 -1.17
CA LEU A 5 16.84 -18.39 -1.12
C LEU A 5 16.16 -18.51 -2.49
N LEU A 6 15.05 -19.23 -2.57
CA LEU A 6 14.22 -19.29 -3.77
C LEU A 6 13.42 -17.98 -3.86
N PHE A 7 13.91 -17.03 -4.64
CA PHE A 7 13.09 -15.94 -5.16
C PHE A 7 12.12 -16.53 -6.17
N PHE A 8 10.86 -16.70 -5.78
CA PHE A 8 9.78 -16.93 -6.73
C PHE A 8 9.49 -15.62 -7.47
N LYS A 9 10.15 -15.41 -8.62
CA LYS A 9 9.57 -14.58 -9.69
C LYS A 9 8.46 -15.43 -10.31
N ASN A 10 7.21 -15.14 -9.99
CA ASN A 10 6.08 -15.82 -10.62
C ASN A 10 5.22 -14.82 -11.38
N THR A 11 5.39 -14.84 -12.70
CA THR A 11 4.73 -14.01 -13.72
C THR A 11 3.39 -14.62 -14.16
N THR A 12 2.55 -15.04 -13.21
CA THR A 12 1.21 -15.56 -13.49
C THR A 12 0.19 -15.02 -12.49
N SER A 13 -0.58 -14.04 -12.97
CA SER A 13 -1.92 -13.62 -12.56
C SER A 13 -2.38 -13.92 -11.12
N ASN A 14 -2.04 -12.99 -10.24
CA ASN A 14 -3.01 -12.11 -9.59
C ASN A 14 -3.90 -12.65 -8.44
N ILE A 15 -4.89 -13.53 -8.59
CA ILE A 15 -5.85 -13.78 -7.49
C ILE A 15 -5.31 -14.63 -6.31
N TYR A 16 -4.19 -15.33 -6.52
CA TYR A 16 -3.74 -16.38 -5.61
C TYR A 16 -3.19 -15.89 -4.28
N PHE A 17 -2.64 -14.68 -4.19
CA PHE A 17 -1.94 -14.27 -2.96
C PHE A 17 -2.88 -14.10 -1.76
N ILE A 18 -3.94 -13.31 -1.91
CA ILE A 18 -4.96 -13.12 -0.85
C ILE A 18 -5.68 -14.45 -0.57
N PHE A 19 -6.04 -15.19 -1.62
CA PHE A 19 -6.65 -16.51 -1.48
C PHE A 19 -5.79 -17.48 -0.68
N LEU A 20 -4.49 -17.58 -0.96
CA LEU A 20 -3.58 -18.48 -0.24
C LEU A 20 -3.44 -18.10 1.23
N ILE A 21 -3.35 -16.80 1.53
CA ILE A 21 -3.32 -16.31 2.92
C ILE A 21 -4.64 -16.67 3.63
N ALA A 22 -5.78 -16.44 2.99
CA ALA A 22 -7.08 -16.81 3.52
C ALA A 22 -7.19 -18.33 3.74
N ALA A 23 -6.86 -19.15 2.74
CA ALA A 23 -6.89 -20.60 2.85
C ALA A 23 -6.01 -21.12 3.99
N ARG A 24 -4.82 -20.53 4.20
CA ARG A 24 -3.97 -20.86 5.36
C ARG A 24 -4.65 -20.51 6.68
N LYS A 25 -5.28 -19.34 6.79
CA LYS A 25 -6.09 -18.96 7.97
C LYS A 25 -7.25 -19.93 8.19
N PHE A 26 -7.91 -20.37 7.12
CA PHE A 26 -9.04 -21.29 7.20
C PHE A 26 -8.64 -22.64 7.82
N ILE A 27 -7.46 -23.14 7.46
CA ILE A 27 -6.92 -24.40 8.00
C ILE A 27 -6.63 -24.29 9.50
N VAL A 28 -6.06 -23.17 9.96
CA VAL A 28 -5.63 -23.02 11.36
C VAL A 28 -6.75 -22.62 12.32
N LEU A 29 -7.82 -21.97 11.84
CA LEU A 29 -8.94 -21.55 12.68
C LEU A 29 -9.85 -22.73 13.03
N LYS A 30 -10.37 -22.73 14.27
CA LYS A 30 -11.43 -23.66 14.69
C LYS A 30 -12.78 -23.24 14.08
N PRO A 31 -13.72 -24.17 13.84
CA PRO A 31 -15.07 -23.83 13.40
C PRO A 31 -15.71 -22.75 14.28
N GLY A 32 -16.42 -21.81 13.65
CA GLY A 32 -17.06 -20.66 14.32
C GLY A 32 -16.12 -19.50 14.68
N GLN A 33 -14.79 -19.65 14.55
CA GLN A 33 -13.86 -18.55 14.87
C GLN A 33 -13.83 -17.49 13.78
N CYS A 34 -13.60 -16.25 14.22
CA CYS A 34 -13.45 -15.09 13.36
C CYS A 34 -11.99 -14.64 13.28
N PHE A 35 -11.66 -13.96 12.19
CA PHE A 35 -10.51 -13.07 12.12
C PHE A 35 -10.92 -11.75 11.48
N ALA A 36 -10.13 -10.72 11.73
CA ALA A 36 -10.28 -9.41 11.11
C ALA A 36 -8.95 -8.98 10.47
N ALA A 37 -9.03 -8.16 9.43
CA ALA A 37 -7.85 -7.59 8.77
C ALA A 37 -8.18 -6.26 8.11
N TYR A 38 -7.15 -5.43 7.97
CA TYR A 38 -7.10 -4.35 6.98
C TYR A 38 -6.36 -4.86 5.74
N GLU A 39 -6.85 -4.46 4.58
CA GLU A 39 -6.26 -4.80 3.29
C GLU A 39 -6.14 -3.55 2.40
N TRP A 40 -5.11 -3.54 1.57
CA TRP A 40 -4.96 -2.56 0.50
C TRP A 40 -5.83 -3.00 -0.68
N CYS A 41 -6.82 -2.19 -1.02
CA CYS A 41 -7.76 -2.51 -2.09
C CYS A 41 -7.91 -1.34 -3.08
N ILE A 42 -7.93 -1.67 -4.36
CA ILE A 42 -8.44 -0.80 -5.42
C ILE A 42 -9.94 -0.59 -5.18
N THR A 43 -10.38 0.67 -5.20
CA THR A 43 -11.81 0.98 -5.07
C THR A 43 -12.50 0.79 -6.42
N THR A 44 -13.71 0.23 -6.40
CA THR A 44 -14.42 -0.16 -7.63
C THR A 44 -14.94 1.05 -8.43
N ASN A 45 -15.12 2.20 -7.78
CA ASN A 45 -15.79 3.36 -8.40
C ASN A 45 -14.82 4.37 -9.01
N CYS A 46 -13.55 4.39 -8.59
CA CYS A 46 -12.60 5.44 -8.97
C CYS A 46 -11.49 4.93 -9.89
N PHE A 47 -11.15 3.64 -9.85
CA PHE A 47 -10.06 3.10 -10.66
C PHE A 47 -10.53 2.60 -12.04
N ASP A 48 -10.17 3.35 -13.08
CA ASP A 48 -10.20 2.88 -14.47
C ASP A 48 -8.88 2.17 -14.88
N PRO A 49 -8.91 0.87 -15.24
CA PRO A 49 -7.73 0.14 -15.69
C PRO A 49 -7.19 0.58 -17.06
N MET A 50 -7.98 1.27 -17.88
CA MET A 50 -7.55 1.80 -19.18
C MET A 50 -6.92 3.19 -19.06
N ASN A 51 -7.09 3.86 -17.91
CA ASN A 51 -6.45 5.13 -17.63
C ASN A 51 -4.96 4.92 -17.28
N ARG A 52 -4.08 5.45 -18.13
CA ARG A 52 -2.62 5.36 -17.94
C ARG A 52 -2.16 5.97 -16.63
N GLU A 53 -2.83 7.02 -16.17
CA GLU A 53 -2.44 7.71 -14.94
C GLU A 53 -2.77 6.88 -13.70
N HIS A 54 -3.95 6.27 -13.67
CA HIS A 54 -4.31 5.33 -12.60
C HIS A 54 -3.36 4.14 -12.55
N GLN A 55 -2.98 3.59 -13.72
CA GLN A 55 -2.00 2.50 -13.81
C GLN A 55 -0.61 2.93 -13.31
N ARG A 56 -0.19 4.16 -13.62
CA ARG A 56 1.07 4.74 -13.12
C ARG A 56 1.06 4.84 -11.60
N ILE A 57 0.01 5.46 -11.03
CA ILE A 57 -0.15 5.63 -9.59
C ILE A 57 -0.12 4.27 -8.89
N LYS A 58 -0.94 3.32 -9.34
CA LYS A 58 -1.00 1.96 -8.79
C LYS A 58 0.36 1.27 -8.84
N GLY A 59 1.05 1.31 -9.99
CA GLY A 59 2.35 0.68 -10.16
C GLY A 59 3.45 1.29 -9.28
N GLU A 60 3.41 2.61 -9.05
CA GLU A 60 4.34 3.29 -8.16
C GLU A 60 4.09 2.96 -6.68
N VAL A 61 2.82 2.87 -6.28
CA VAL A 61 2.43 2.41 -4.94
C VAL A 61 2.86 0.97 -4.71
N GLU A 62 2.65 0.08 -5.68
CA GLU A 62 3.04 -1.33 -5.60
C GLU A 62 4.55 -1.49 -5.48
N LEU A 63 5.30 -0.84 -6.36
CA LEU A 63 6.76 -0.89 -6.35
C LEU A 63 7.32 -0.29 -5.06
N GLY A 64 6.78 0.85 -4.64
CA GLY A 64 7.22 1.59 -3.47
C GLY A 64 7.07 0.85 -2.15
N ASN A 65 5.93 0.18 -1.99
CA ASN A 65 5.58 -0.56 -0.78
C ASN A 65 5.95 -2.04 -0.86
N GLY A 66 6.54 -2.49 -1.98
CA GLY A 66 6.88 -3.89 -2.20
C GLY A 66 5.64 -4.80 -2.25
N LEU A 67 4.51 -4.25 -2.67
CA LEU A 67 3.25 -4.98 -2.75
C LEU A 67 3.19 -5.79 -4.05
N PRO A 68 2.58 -6.98 -4.02
CA PRO A 68 2.07 -7.57 -5.24
C PRO A 68 0.95 -6.68 -5.80
N ASP A 69 0.49 -7.00 -7.02
CA ASP A 69 -0.64 -6.32 -7.64
C ASP A 69 -1.85 -6.21 -6.69
N ILE A 70 -2.26 -4.97 -6.41
CA ILE A 70 -3.33 -4.62 -5.47
C ILE A 70 -4.67 -5.02 -6.07
N ARG A 71 -5.47 -5.74 -5.29
CA ARG A 71 -6.77 -6.29 -5.70
C ARG A 71 -7.88 -5.26 -5.59
N SER A 72 -8.94 -5.43 -6.37
CA SER A 72 -10.18 -4.71 -6.05
C SER A 72 -10.82 -5.25 -4.78
N VAL A 73 -11.64 -4.41 -4.14
CA VAL A 73 -12.51 -4.82 -3.02
C VAL A 73 -13.27 -6.12 -3.32
N GLY A 74 -13.89 -6.20 -4.51
CA GLY A 74 -14.63 -7.38 -4.93
C GLY A 74 -13.78 -8.64 -4.99
N GLN A 75 -12.56 -8.55 -5.54
CA GLN A 75 -11.62 -9.67 -5.60
C GLN A 75 -11.14 -10.10 -4.20
N CYS A 76 -10.93 -9.15 -3.28
CA CYS A 76 -10.60 -9.45 -1.89
C CYS A 76 -11.71 -10.27 -1.21
N LEU A 77 -12.97 -9.82 -1.34
CA LEU A 77 -14.12 -10.52 -0.76
C LEU A 77 -14.36 -11.89 -1.42
N GLU A 78 -14.18 -11.98 -2.73
CA GLU A 78 -14.28 -13.24 -3.48
C GLU A 78 -13.23 -14.25 -2.99
N ALA A 79 -11.99 -13.82 -2.79
CA ALA A 79 -10.92 -14.68 -2.28
C ALA A 79 -11.25 -15.24 -0.87
N LEU A 80 -11.87 -14.46 0.01
CA LEU A 80 -12.34 -14.94 1.32
C LEU A 80 -13.42 -16.00 1.18
N LYS A 81 -14.40 -15.78 0.31
CA LYS A 81 -15.49 -16.72 0.04
C LYS A 81 -14.96 -18.03 -0.56
N LEU A 82 -14.06 -17.93 -1.55
CA LEU A 82 -13.41 -19.10 -2.18
C LEU A 82 -12.60 -19.91 -1.16
N ALA A 83 -11.99 -19.25 -0.17
CA ALA A 83 -11.27 -19.92 0.92
C ALA A 83 -12.20 -20.59 1.94
N GLY A 84 -13.52 -20.40 1.84
CA GLY A 84 -14.53 -21.01 2.71
C GLY A 84 -15.01 -20.13 3.85
N PHE A 85 -14.64 -18.84 3.90
CA PHE A 85 -15.10 -17.94 4.95
C PHE A 85 -16.44 -17.29 4.63
N GLU A 86 -17.20 -17.02 5.69
CA GLU A 86 -18.32 -16.09 5.69
C GLU A 86 -17.82 -14.69 6.03
N VAL A 87 -18.05 -13.71 5.15
CA VAL A 87 -17.76 -12.31 5.46
C VAL A 87 -18.92 -11.77 6.30
N LEU A 88 -18.64 -11.44 7.56
CA LEU A 88 -19.65 -10.95 8.51
C LEU A 88 -19.83 -9.44 8.45
N TRP A 89 -18.73 -8.72 8.22
CA TRP A 89 -18.71 -7.26 8.15
C TRP A 89 -17.56 -6.83 7.26
N GLU A 90 -17.78 -5.79 6.46
CA GLU A 90 -16.74 -5.17 5.64
C GLU A 90 -17.05 -3.69 5.48
N LYS A 91 -15.99 -2.88 5.38
CA LYS A 91 -16.08 -1.45 5.18
C LYS A 91 -14.76 -0.85 4.76
N ASP A 92 -14.80 0.12 3.85
CA ASP A 92 -13.69 1.07 3.70
C ASP A 92 -13.72 2.08 4.86
N VAL A 93 -12.84 1.90 5.83
CA VAL A 93 -12.75 2.80 7.00
C VAL A 93 -12.15 4.15 6.61
N ALA A 94 -11.40 4.22 5.51
CA ALA A 94 -10.82 5.46 5.02
C ALA A 94 -11.88 6.43 4.50
N ALA A 95 -12.90 5.91 3.82
CA ALA A 95 -13.97 6.71 3.23
C ALA A 95 -14.82 7.45 4.28
N ASP A 96 -14.95 6.88 5.48
CA ASP A 96 -15.75 7.44 6.57
C ASP A 96 -14.96 8.37 7.50
N SER A 97 -13.64 8.44 7.34
CA SER A 97 -12.79 9.28 8.18
C SER A 97 -13.02 10.75 7.84
N PRO A 98 -13.24 11.63 8.83
CA PRO A 98 -13.32 13.08 8.60
C PRO A 98 -11.97 13.67 8.14
N LEU A 99 -10.87 12.92 8.34
CA LEU A 99 -9.53 13.30 7.92
C LEU A 99 -9.04 12.35 6.82
N PRO A 100 -8.54 12.87 5.69
CA PRO A 100 -7.95 12.04 4.66
C PRO A 100 -6.74 11.27 5.20
N TRP A 101 -6.67 9.98 4.94
CA TRP A 101 -5.59 9.12 5.44
C TRP A 101 -4.20 9.49 4.90
N TYR A 102 -4.16 10.13 3.72
CA TYR A 102 -2.93 10.58 3.07
C TYR A 102 -2.42 11.92 3.63
N LEU A 103 -3.14 12.56 4.55
CA LEU A 103 -2.79 13.85 5.12
C LEU A 103 -1.35 13.91 5.68
N PRO A 104 -0.82 12.90 6.40
CA PRO A 104 0.57 12.93 6.89
C PRO A 104 1.62 12.86 5.78
N LEU A 105 1.25 12.38 4.60
CA LEU A 105 2.12 12.26 3.42
C LEU A 105 2.02 13.49 2.52
N ASP A 106 0.96 14.28 2.68
CA ASP A 106 0.68 15.46 1.88
C ASP A 106 1.61 16.62 2.24
N THR A 107 2.69 16.76 1.48
CA THR A 107 3.66 17.84 1.67
C THR A 107 3.19 19.21 1.17
N THR A 108 1.98 19.32 0.60
CA THR A 108 1.43 20.60 0.10
C THR A 108 0.86 21.49 1.21
N GLN A 109 0.60 20.94 2.40
CA GLN A 109 0.17 21.72 3.55
C GLN A 109 1.36 22.43 4.21
N PHE A 110 1.43 23.75 4.00
CA PHE A 110 2.45 24.62 4.57
C PHE A 110 2.27 24.76 6.08
N SER A 111 3.23 24.22 6.83
CA SER A 111 3.53 24.58 8.22
C SER A 111 5.00 24.99 8.28
N VAL A 112 5.40 25.89 9.18
CA VAL A 112 6.80 26.32 9.36
C VAL A 112 7.71 25.13 9.71
N SER A 113 7.15 24.07 10.31
CA SER A 113 7.79 22.77 10.55
C SER A 113 7.91 21.87 9.30
N ASN A 114 7.14 22.12 8.24
CA ASN A 114 7.16 21.40 6.96
C ASN A 114 8.08 22.07 5.92
N PHE A 115 8.83 23.12 6.26
CA PHE A 115 9.76 23.75 5.33
C PHE A 115 10.69 22.73 4.64
N PRO A 116 11.34 21.77 5.34
CA PRO A 116 12.22 20.78 4.72
C PRO A 116 11.51 19.85 3.70
N THR A 117 10.19 19.67 3.84
CA THR A 117 9.41 18.76 2.98
C THR A 117 8.82 19.45 1.75
N THR A 118 8.83 20.79 1.69
CA THR A 118 8.44 21.57 0.50
C THR A 118 9.44 21.40 -0.64
N ALA A 119 9.04 21.64 -1.90
CA ALA A 119 9.95 21.53 -3.05
C ALA A 119 11.21 22.40 -2.92
N PHE A 120 11.06 23.64 -2.39
CA PHE A 120 12.18 24.54 -2.14
C PHE A 120 13.04 24.08 -0.95
N GLY A 121 12.42 23.63 0.14
CA GLY A 121 13.17 23.09 1.27
C GLY A 121 13.90 21.79 0.94
N ARG A 122 13.29 20.87 0.18
CA ARG A 122 13.96 19.67 -0.34
C ARG A 122 15.17 20.05 -1.19
N PHE A 123 15.06 21.09 -2.02
CA PHE A 123 16.20 21.59 -2.79
C PHE A 123 17.34 22.09 -1.88
N ILE A 124 17.05 22.95 -0.91
CA ILE A 124 18.06 23.48 0.02
C ILE A 124 18.68 22.34 0.86
N THR A 125 17.86 21.50 1.46
CA THR A 125 18.28 20.40 2.33
C THR A 125 19.14 19.39 1.56
N ARG A 126 18.76 19.04 0.32
CA ARG A 126 19.55 18.15 -0.54
C ARG A 126 20.92 18.73 -0.90
N ASN A 127 20.99 20.02 -1.21
CA ASN A 127 22.27 20.67 -1.51
C ASN A 127 23.16 20.81 -0.26
N MET A 128 22.56 21.07 0.90
CA MET A 128 23.28 21.13 2.18
C MET A 128 23.83 19.75 2.56
N VAL A 129 23.05 18.67 2.45
CA VAL A 129 23.51 17.30 2.69
C VAL A 129 24.59 16.90 1.70
N LYS A 130 24.50 17.29 0.41
CA LYS A 130 25.58 17.10 -0.57
C LYS A 130 26.86 17.80 -0.17
N ALA A 131 26.78 19.05 0.28
CA ALA A 131 27.93 19.80 0.74
C ALA A 131 28.55 19.12 1.98
N LEU A 132 27.74 18.75 2.96
CA LEU A 132 28.21 18.06 4.17
C LEU A 132 28.81 16.68 3.89
N ALA A 133 28.27 15.93 2.92
CA ALA A 133 28.85 14.68 2.45
C ALA A 133 30.19 14.92 1.74
N PHE A 134 30.30 15.99 0.94
CA PHE A 134 31.55 16.38 0.29
C PHE A 134 32.67 16.75 1.29
N VAL A 135 32.32 17.39 2.42
CA VAL A 135 33.27 17.68 3.51
C VAL A 135 33.46 16.48 4.46
N GLY A 136 32.82 15.32 4.20
CA GLY A 136 32.95 14.10 5.00
C GLY A 136 32.24 14.11 6.35
N LEU A 137 31.37 15.10 6.60
CA LEU A 137 30.62 15.26 7.86
C LEU A 137 29.25 14.56 7.84
N ALA A 138 28.75 14.19 6.66
CA ALA A 138 27.51 13.42 6.50
C ALA A 138 27.78 12.14 5.71
N PRO A 139 27.08 11.02 6.01
CA PRO A 139 27.16 9.82 5.19
C PRO A 139 26.75 10.16 3.75
N GLU A 140 27.47 9.61 2.76
CA GLU A 140 27.08 9.74 1.36
C GLU A 140 25.63 9.25 1.19
N GLY A 141 24.75 10.20 0.88
CA GLY A 141 23.32 9.96 0.84
C GLY A 141 22.91 9.13 -0.37
N ASN A 142 22.09 8.11 -0.13
CA ASN A 142 21.41 7.35 -1.19
C ASN A 142 20.29 8.19 -1.81
N GLN A 143 20.67 9.25 -2.54
CA GLN A 143 19.75 10.19 -3.20
C GLN A 143 18.73 9.48 -4.10
N ARG A 144 19.10 8.31 -4.65
CA ARG A 144 18.21 7.46 -5.42
C ARG A 144 17.09 6.88 -4.57
N VAL A 145 17.39 6.39 -3.35
CA VAL A 145 16.37 5.91 -2.42
C VAL A 145 15.51 7.06 -1.90
N GLN A 146 16.09 8.22 -1.61
CA GLN A 146 15.28 9.38 -1.20
C GLN A 146 14.31 9.81 -2.32
N ALA A 147 14.80 9.99 -3.54
CA ALA A 147 13.96 10.35 -4.68
C ALA A 147 12.89 9.28 -4.97
N PHE A 148 13.22 8.00 -4.76
CA PHE A 148 12.27 6.90 -4.85
C PHE A 148 11.18 7.01 -3.78
N LEU A 149 11.53 7.21 -2.50
CA LEU A 149 10.55 7.34 -1.41
C LEU A 149 9.66 8.58 -1.58
N GLU A 150 10.22 9.70 -2.03
CA GLU A 150 9.47 10.92 -2.34
C GLU A 150 8.42 10.66 -3.43
N LYS A 151 8.83 9.98 -4.51
CA LYS A 151 7.93 9.60 -5.60
C LYS A 151 6.80 8.67 -5.14
N VAL A 152 7.11 7.72 -4.25
CA VAL A 152 6.10 6.81 -3.68
C VAL A 152 5.12 7.58 -2.79
N ALA A 153 5.59 8.52 -1.99
CA ALA A 153 4.72 9.37 -1.17
C ALA A 153 3.79 10.23 -2.03
N GLU A 154 4.29 10.79 -3.13
CA GLU A 154 3.49 11.54 -4.11
C GLU A 154 2.39 10.64 -4.72
N ALA A 155 2.73 9.43 -5.17
CA ALA A 155 1.75 8.47 -5.70
C ALA A 155 0.71 8.03 -4.66
N LEU A 156 1.10 7.87 -3.38
CA LEU A 156 0.15 7.57 -2.29
C LEU A 156 -0.86 8.71 -2.08
N VAL A 157 -0.39 9.97 -2.11
CA VAL A 157 -1.25 11.14 -1.96
C VAL A 157 -2.18 11.30 -3.16
N GLU A 158 -1.67 11.15 -4.39
CA GLU A 158 -2.46 11.19 -5.62
C GLU A 158 -3.53 10.11 -5.62
N GLY A 159 -3.15 8.85 -5.38
CA GLY A 159 -4.09 7.74 -5.34
C GLY A 159 -5.12 7.85 -4.22
N GLY A 160 -4.74 8.41 -3.06
CA GLY A 160 -5.67 8.71 -1.98
C GLY A 160 -6.65 9.84 -2.30
N ARG A 161 -6.19 10.90 -2.97
CA ARG A 161 -7.02 12.04 -3.39
C ARG A 161 -8.02 11.66 -4.48
N GLU A 162 -7.58 10.85 -5.45
CA GLU A 162 -8.44 10.34 -6.52
C GLU A 162 -9.32 9.17 -6.05
N GLY A 163 -9.06 8.63 -4.86
CA GLY A 163 -9.78 7.48 -4.32
C GLY A 163 -9.47 6.18 -5.05
N ILE A 164 -8.38 6.09 -5.82
CA ILE A 164 -7.98 4.91 -6.60
C ILE A 164 -7.88 3.65 -5.73
N PHE A 165 -7.33 3.80 -4.53
CA PHE A 165 -7.20 2.72 -3.57
C PHE A 165 -7.42 3.20 -2.14
N THR A 166 -7.74 2.26 -1.27
CA THR A 166 -7.79 2.44 0.17
C THR A 166 -6.76 1.51 0.83
N PRO A 167 -5.93 2.01 1.75
CA PRO A 167 -5.07 1.16 2.58
C PRO A 167 -5.80 0.61 3.80
N MET A 168 -7.08 0.96 4.00
CA MET A 168 -7.85 0.66 5.22
C MET A 168 -9.19 -0.02 4.90
N TYR A 169 -9.22 -0.89 3.89
CA TYR A 169 -10.37 -1.74 3.66
C TYR A 169 -10.41 -2.82 4.76
N PHE A 170 -11.36 -2.70 5.68
CA PHE A 170 -11.47 -3.59 6.83
C PHE A 170 -12.55 -4.64 6.61
N PHE A 171 -12.29 -5.86 7.07
CA PHE A 171 -13.31 -6.89 7.11
C PHE A 171 -13.17 -7.80 8.33
N VAL A 172 -14.29 -8.43 8.69
CA VAL A 172 -14.40 -9.54 9.64
C VAL A 172 -14.92 -10.75 8.90
N ALA A 173 -14.18 -11.84 8.97
CA ALA A 173 -14.52 -13.09 8.32
C ALA A 173 -14.55 -14.24 9.34
N ARG A 174 -15.53 -15.13 9.21
CA ARG A 174 -15.77 -16.25 10.11
C ARG A 174 -15.64 -17.58 9.38
N LYS A 175 -14.94 -18.52 9.99
CA LYS A 175 -14.97 -19.92 9.58
C LYS A 175 -16.34 -20.50 9.99
N PRO A 176 -17.14 -21.07 9.06
CA PRO A 176 -18.47 -21.58 9.39
C PRO A 176 -18.48 -22.51 10.62
N PRO A 177 -19.49 -22.39 11.49
CA PRO A 177 -19.64 -23.26 12.65
C PRO A 177 -20.27 -24.60 12.25
N SER A 178 -19.50 -25.46 11.56
CA SER A 178 -19.90 -26.77 11.00
C SER A 178 -21.04 -26.77 9.98
#